data_AF-A0A1J4RS29-F1
#
_entry.id   AF-A0A1J4RS29-F1
#
_cell.length_a   1.000
_cell.length_b   1.000
_cell.length_c   1.000
_cell.angle_alpha   90.00
_cell.angle_beta   90.00
_cell.angle_gamma   90.00
#
_symmetry.space_group_name_H-M   'P 1'
#
loop_
_entity.id
_entity.type
_entity.pdbx_description
1 polymer ?
#
loop_
_entity_poly.entity_id
_entity_poly.type
_entity_poly.pdbx_seq_one_letter_code
_entity_poly.pdbx_strand_id
1 'polypeptide(L)'
;MFKDEFIHFILSIIAGAIVGYFCRNWWAVPIALVSGFLIDADHLIDYFIYKKFRGFDLKEFLSGEFFDRLGKVYVVFHGYEYAAAATIFGIIFPNLGWLFFSLALSNFLHLLYDTIANKPIWPTYFITYRLIKNFNHKTFDFKCDNR
;
A
#
# COMPACT_ATOMS: atom_id res chain seq x y z
N MET A 1 -11.78 0.50 6.85
CA MET A 1 -10.58 1.17 7.41
C MET A 1 -10.03 0.39 8.60
N PHE A 2 -10.52 0.53 9.84
CA PHE A 2 -9.87 -0.12 11.00
C PHE A 2 -9.63 -1.63 10.86
N LYS A 3 -10.59 -2.37 10.32
CA LYS A 3 -10.45 -3.81 10.05
C LYS A 3 -9.32 -4.10 9.05
N ASP A 4 -9.23 -3.29 7.99
CA ASP A 4 -8.26 -3.47 6.91
C ASP A 4 -6.86 -3.13 7.42
N GLU A 5 -6.70 -2.01 8.12
CA GLU A 5 -5.48 -1.61 8.83
C GLU A 5 -4.96 -2.72 9.77
N PHE A 6 -5.88 -3.34 10.54
CA PHE A 6 -5.51 -4.45 11.41
C PHE A 6 -5.02 -5.67 10.62
N ILE A 7 -5.63 -5.97 9.47
CA ILE A 7 -5.18 -7.06 8.60
C ILE A 7 -3.82 -6.72 7.99
N HIS A 8 -3.60 -5.50 7.51
CA HIS A 8 -2.30 -5.04 7.00
C HIS A 8 -1.20 -5.14 8.06
N PHE A 9 -1.49 -4.77 9.30
CA PHE A 9 -0.57 -4.94 10.44
C PHE A 9 -0.19 -6.42 10.66
N ILE A 10 -1.17 -7.32 10.71
CA ILE A 10 -0.93 -8.76 10.92
C ILE A 10 -0.16 -9.36 9.73
N LEU A 11 -0.55 -9.05 8.49
CA LEU A 11 0.15 -9.52 7.29
C LEU A 11 1.60 -9.02 7.24
N SER A 12 1.85 -7.80 7.69
CA SER A 12 3.20 -7.23 7.78
C SER A 12 4.07 -7.96 8.80
N ILE A 13 3.51 -8.30 9.98
CA ILE A 13 4.22 -9.12 10.98
C ILE A 13 4.54 -10.50 10.41
N ILE A 14 3.58 -11.15 9.76
CA ILE A 14 3.78 -12.47 9.15
C ILE A 14 4.87 -12.42 8.08
N ALA A 15 4.82 -11.45 7.17
CA ALA A 15 5.83 -11.25 6.14
C ALA A 15 7.23 -11.06 6.72
N GLY A 16 7.35 -10.15 7.70
CA GLY A 16 8.60 -9.88 8.38
C GLY A 16 9.14 -11.08 9.17
N ALA A 17 8.26 -11.89 9.77
CA ALA A 17 8.66 -13.09 10.48
C ALA A 17 9.15 -14.19 9.54
N ILE A 18 8.49 -14.38 8.38
CA ILE A 18 8.93 -15.30 7.32
C ILE A 18 10.33 -14.90 6.85
N VAL A 19 10.51 -13.64 6.44
CA VAL A 19 11.82 -13.16 5.95
C VAL A 19 12.86 -13.21 7.05
N GLY A 20 12.53 -12.81 8.28
CA GLY A 20 13.43 -12.83 9.43
C GLY A 20 13.93 -14.23 9.76
N TYR A 21 13.07 -15.24 9.63
CA TYR A 21 13.44 -16.65 9.79
C TYR A 21 14.41 -17.11 8.70
N PHE A 22 14.09 -16.90 7.41
CA PHE A 22 14.91 -17.39 6.30
C PHE A 22 16.24 -16.64 6.15
N CYS A 23 16.24 -15.33 6.39
CA CYS A 23 17.45 -14.49 6.29
C CYS A 23 18.19 -14.34 7.63
N ARG A 24 17.70 -14.97 8.70
CA ARG A 24 18.26 -14.91 10.06
C ARG A 24 18.46 -13.47 10.57
N ASN A 25 17.55 -12.56 10.22
CA ASN A 25 17.63 -11.17 10.62
C ASN A 25 16.25 -10.62 11.00
N TRP A 26 15.99 -10.50 12.31
CA TRP A 26 14.69 -10.05 12.83
C TRP A 26 14.41 -8.56 12.65
N TRP A 27 15.38 -7.76 12.20
CA TRP A 27 15.09 -6.41 11.67
C TRP A 27 14.16 -6.45 10.45
N ALA A 28 13.98 -7.63 9.83
CA ALA A 28 12.97 -7.88 8.83
C ALA A 28 11.54 -7.50 9.28
N VAL A 29 11.19 -7.65 10.56
CA VAL A 29 9.84 -7.35 11.09
C VAL A 29 9.53 -5.85 11.09
N PRO A 30 10.32 -4.97 11.73
CA PRO A 30 10.06 -3.54 11.66
C PRO A 30 10.12 -2.99 10.23
N ILE A 31 10.99 -3.53 9.36
CA ILE A 31 10.99 -3.15 7.93
C ILE A 31 9.69 -3.55 7.25
N ALA A 32 9.21 -4.77 7.47
CA ALA A 32 7.96 -5.24 6.87
C ALA A 32 6.76 -4.39 7.32
N LEU A 33 6.74 -3.95 8.58
CA LEU A 33 5.73 -3.00 9.09
C LEU A 33 5.78 -1.64 8.38
N VAL A 34 6.98 -1.13 8.06
CA VAL A 34 7.11 0.13 7.32
C VAL A 34 6.50 0.02 5.91
N SER A 35 6.74 -1.07 5.19
CA SER A 35 6.28 -1.22 3.80
C SER A 35 4.92 -1.86 3.60
N GLY A 36 4.38 -2.52 4.62
CA GLY A 36 3.10 -3.23 4.53
C GLY A 36 1.98 -2.65 5.41
N PHE A 37 2.30 -1.89 6.46
CA PHE A 37 1.31 -1.24 7.33
C PHE A 37 1.41 0.28 7.25
N LEU A 38 2.61 0.86 7.39
CA LEU A 38 2.76 2.33 7.31
C LEU A 38 2.63 2.88 5.89
N ILE A 39 2.47 2.02 4.89
CA ILE A 39 2.27 2.44 3.51
C ILE A 39 0.94 3.17 3.31
N ASP A 40 -0.09 2.83 4.09
CA ASP A 40 -1.39 3.51 4.12
C ASP A 40 -1.28 4.98 4.55
N ALA A 41 -0.15 5.39 5.13
CA ALA A 41 0.11 6.81 5.36
C ALA A 41 0.17 7.63 4.06
N ASP A 42 0.35 7.01 2.88
CA ASP A 42 0.30 7.70 1.60
C ASP A 42 -1.09 8.26 1.26
N HIS A 43 -2.17 7.71 1.83
CA HIS A 43 -3.52 8.27 1.73
C HIS A 43 -3.58 9.71 2.29
N LEU A 44 -2.70 10.06 3.23
CA LEU A 44 -2.61 11.44 3.73
C LEU A 44 -2.16 12.41 2.64
N ILE A 45 -1.36 11.96 1.66
CA ILE A 45 -0.94 12.78 0.52
C ILE A 45 -2.16 13.17 -0.30
N ASP A 46 -2.98 12.19 -0.69
CA ASP A 46 -4.23 12.42 -1.41
C ASP A 46 -5.18 13.33 -0.63
N TYR A 47 -5.32 13.08 0.67
CA TYR A 47 -6.16 13.90 1.55
C TYR A 47 -5.67 15.35 1.61
N PHE A 48 -4.38 15.59 1.80
CA PHE A 48 -3.85 16.96 1.83
C PHE A 48 -3.93 17.65 0.48
N ILE A 49 -3.79 16.93 -0.63
CA ILE A 49 -4.03 17.47 -1.98
C ILE A 49 -5.51 17.90 -2.11
N TYR A 50 -6.46 17.04 -1.70
CA TYR A 50 -7.88 17.36 -1.68
C TYR A 50 -8.18 18.61 -0.82
N LYS A 51 -7.59 18.70 0.38
CA LYS A 51 -7.75 19.86 1.27
C LYS A 51 -6.96 21.09 0.81
N LYS A 52 -6.16 21.00 -0.26
CA LYS A 52 -5.21 22.06 -0.68
C LYS A 52 -4.31 22.50 0.47
N PHE A 53 -3.88 21.53 1.29
CA PHE A 53 -3.07 21.73 2.51
C PHE A 53 -3.71 22.64 3.56
N ARG A 54 -5.05 22.66 3.65
CA ARG A 54 -5.80 23.46 4.64
C ARG A 54 -6.53 22.61 5.67
N GLY A 55 -5.98 22.60 6.88
CA GLY A 55 -6.55 21.90 8.03
C GLY A 55 -6.52 20.38 7.89
N PHE A 56 -6.87 19.71 8.97
CA PHE A 56 -7.02 18.26 9.02
C PHE A 56 -8.32 17.92 9.73
N ASP A 57 -9.18 17.15 9.09
CA ASP A 57 -10.39 16.60 9.68
C ASP A 57 -10.28 15.08 9.67
N LEU A 58 -10.09 14.50 10.86
CA LEU A 58 -9.93 13.07 11.01
C LEU A 58 -11.17 12.31 10.53
N LYS A 59 -12.39 12.82 10.76
CA LYS A 59 -13.62 12.14 10.36
C LYS A 59 -13.74 12.10 8.84
N GLU A 60 -13.39 13.18 8.15
CA GLU A 60 -13.37 13.24 6.68
C GLU A 60 -12.25 12.37 6.09
N PHE A 61 -11.08 12.29 6.74
CA PHE A 61 -10.01 11.40 6.31
C PHE A 61 -10.44 9.93 6.41
N LEU A 62 -10.98 9.53 7.56
CA LEU A 62 -11.39 8.14 7.81
C LEU A 62 -12.59 7.69 6.96
N SER A 63 -13.37 8.62 6.40
CA SER A 63 -14.50 8.26 5.54
C SER A 63 -14.09 7.86 4.12
N GLY A 64 -12.92 8.29 3.64
CA GLY A 64 -12.47 8.04 2.28
C GLY A 64 -13.23 8.82 1.18
N GLU A 65 -14.29 9.56 1.51
CA GLU A 65 -15.10 10.34 0.56
C GLU A 65 -14.28 11.39 -0.22
N PHE A 66 -13.12 11.78 0.32
CA PHE A 66 -12.25 12.73 -0.35
C PHE A 66 -11.74 12.20 -1.70
N PHE A 67 -11.66 10.88 -1.92
CA PHE A 67 -11.29 10.30 -3.21
C PHE A 67 -12.32 10.61 -4.29
N ASP A 68 -13.61 10.47 -3.98
CA ASP A 68 -14.71 10.80 -4.89
C ASP A 68 -14.72 12.29 -5.23
N ARG A 69 -14.54 13.14 -4.22
CA ARG A 69 -14.56 14.60 -4.37
C ARG A 69 -13.33 15.14 -5.10
N LEU A 70 -12.16 14.56 -4.85
CA LEU A 70 -10.92 14.88 -5.55
C LEU A 70 -10.97 14.37 -7.00
N GLY A 71 -11.63 13.24 -7.25
CA GLY A 71 -11.69 12.58 -8.55
C GLY A 71 -10.35 11.95 -8.98
N LYS A 72 -9.38 11.87 -8.06
CA LYS A 72 -8.04 11.29 -8.28
C LYS A 72 -7.69 10.30 -7.18
N VAL A 73 -6.91 9.28 -7.52
CA VAL A 73 -6.35 8.29 -6.58
C VAL A 73 -4.86 8.13 -6.84
N TYR A 74 -4.04 8.93 -6.14
CA TYR A 74 -2.60 8.95 -6.28
C TYR A 74 -1.93 7.80 -5.55
N VAL A 75 -2.22 7.58 -4.25
CA VAL A 75 -1.70 6.48 -3.38
C VAL A 75 -0.42 5.88 -3.91
N VAL A 76 0.63 6.70 -3.85
CA VAL A 76 1.82 6.57 -4.70
C VAL A 76 2.58 5.29 -4.41
N PHE A 77 2.56 4.82 -3.17
CA PHE A 77 3.32 3.64 -2.77
C PHE A 77 2.53 2.34 -3.02
N HIS A 78 1.24 2.42 -3.37
CA HIS A 78 0.39 1.28 -3.68
C HIS A 78 0.60 0.71 -5.10
N GLY A 79 1.83 0.30 -5.40
CA GLY A 79 2.24 -0.20 -6.72
C GLY A 79 2.80 -1.61 -6.65
N TYR A 80 2.22 -2.56 -7.39
CA TYR A 80 2.80 -3.91 -7.53
C TYR A 80 4.22 -3.87 -8.11
N GLU A 81 4.55 -2.82 -8.86
CA GLU A 81 5.89 -2.56 -9.38
C GLU A 81 6.93 -2.38 -8.26
N TYR A 82 6.57 -1.83 -7.10
CA TYR A 82 7.49 -1.68 -5.97
C TYR A 82 7.83 -3.03 -5.33
N ALA A 83 6.85 -3.91 -5.13
CA ALA A 83 7.09 -5.27 -4.66
C ALA A 83 7.98 -6.06 -5.64
N ALA A 84 7.74 -5.93 -6.94
CA ALA A 84 8.55 -6.58 -7.97
C ALA A 84 9.99 -6.03 -7.98
N ALA A 85 10.17 -4.71 -7.95
CA ALA A 85 11.48 -4.08 -7.91
C ALA A 85 12.27 -4.45 -6.65
N ALA A 86 11.62 -4.43 -5.48
CA ALA A 86 12.23 -4.86 -4.22
C ALA A 86 12.66 -6.34 -4.29
N THR A 87 11.85 -7.23 -4.87
CA THR A 87 12.24 -8.63 -5.06
C THR A 87 13.51 -8.76 -5.91
N ILE A 88 13.57 -8.03 -7.03
CA ILE A 88 14.75 -8.03 -7.92
C ILE A 88 15.98 -7.53 -7.17
N PHE A 89 15.87 -6.45 -6.39
CA PHE A 89 16.97 -5.95 -5.58
C PHE A 89 17.42 -6.92 -4.48
N GLY A 90 16.50 -7.68 -3.88
CA GLY A 90 16.85 -8.73 -2.92
C GLY A 90 17.69 -9.85 -3.54
N ILE A 91 17.47 -10.15 -4.82
CA ILE A 91 18.26 -11.12 -5.59
C ILE A 91 19.63 -10.54 -5.98
N ILE A 92 19.67 -9.29 -6.45
CA ILE A 92 20.92 -8.63 -6.90
C ILE A 92 21.85 -8.31 -5.72
N PHE A 93 21.30 -7.94 -4.57
CA PHE A 93 22.05 -7.53 -3.38
C PHE A 93 21.81 -8.50 -2.21
N PRO A 94 22.35 -9.74 -2.25
CA PRO A 94 22.01 -10.78 -1.27
C PRO A 94 22.37 -10.41 0.18
N ASN A 95 23.42 -9.60 0.40
CA ASN A 95 23.78 -9.10 1.74
C ASN A 95 22.70 -8.18 2.35
N LEU A 96 21.89 -7.56 1.50
CA LEU A 96 20.72 -6.75 1.89
C LEU A 96 19.41 -7.48 1.55
N GLY A 97 19.45 -8.78 1.24
CA GLY A 97 18.28 -9.56 0.84
C GLY A 97 17.18 -9.53 1.89
N TRP A 98 17.55 -9.59 3.18
CA TRP A 98 16.59 -9.48 4.29
C TRP A 98 15.78 -8.17 4.25
N LEU A 99 16.40 -7.04 3.87
CA LEU A 99 15.74 -5.74 3.79
C LEU A 99 14.76 -5.75 2.61
N PHE A 100 15.26 -6.11 1.43
CA PHE A 100 14.49 -6.04 0.20
C PHE A 100 13.37 -7.07 0.12
N PHE A 101 13.59 -8.29 0.62
CA PHE A 101 12.52 -9.29 0.70
C PHE A 101 11.45 -8.94 1.74
N SER A 102 11.81 -8.27 2.85
CA SER A 102 10.82 -7.72 3.78
C SER A 102 9.95 -6.65 3.11
N LEU A 103 10.59 -5.71 2.39
CA LEU A 103 9.87 -4.67 1.63
C LEU A 103 8.95 -5.30 0.59
N ALA A 104 9.45 -6.28 -0.17
CA ALA A 104 8.72 -6.93 -1.24
C ALA A 104 7.52 -7.73 -0.75
N LEU A 105 7.73 -8.64 0.21
CA LEU A 105 6.69 -9.56 0.65
C LEU A 105 5.56 -8.83 1.39
N SER A 106 5.89 -7.89 2.28
CA SER A 106 4.83 -7.18 3.02
C SER A 106 4.04 -6.23 2.13
N ASN A 107 4.70 -5.52 1.21
CA ASN A 107 4.02 -4.69 0.21
C ASN A 107 3.12 -5.54 -0.72
N PHE A 108 3.62 -6.70 -1.16
CA PHE A 108 2.83 -7.62 -1.98
C PHE A 108 1.59 -8.12 -1.25
N LEU A 109 1.73 -8.59 0.00
CA LEU A 109 0.59 -9.08 0.79
C LEU A 109 -0.42 -7.98 1.10
N HIS A 110 0.06 -6.77 1.37
CA HIS A 110 -0.77 -5.58 1.52
C HIS A 110 -1.64 -5.39 0.25
N LEU A 111 -1.02 -5.26 -0.92
CA LEU A 111 -1.73 -5.02 -2.19
C LEU A 111 -2.62 -6.19 -2.63
N LEU A 112 -2.21 -7.41 -2.31
CA LEU A 112 -3.01 -8.61 -2.56
C LEU A 112 -4.31 -8.58 -1.75
N TYR A 113 -4.22 -8.27 -0.45
CA TYR A 113 -5.42 -8.12 0.37
C TYR A 113 -6.31 -7.01 -0.19
N ASP A 114 -5.72 -5.87 -0.53
CA ASP A 114 -6.43 -4.72 -1.07
C ASP A 114 -7.14 -5.00 -2.41
N THR A 115 -6.54 -5.83 -3.26
CA THR A 115 -7.15 -6.30 -4.50
C THR A 115 -8.36 -7.20 -4.23
N ILE A 116 -8.28 -8.05 -3.20
CA ILE A 116 -9.36 -8.96 -2.82
C ILE A 116 -10.50 -8.23 -2.12
N ALA A 117 -10.16 -7.33 -1.18
CA ALA A 117 -11.10 -6.62 -0.34
C ALA A 117 -11.85 -5.53 -1.11
N ASN A 118 -11.13 -4.69 -1.85
CA ASN A 118 -11.72 -3.55 -2.56
C ASN A 118 -12.25 -3.93 -3.96
N LYS A 119 -11.87 -5.11 -4.48
CA LYS A 119 -12.26 -5.64 -5.80
C LYS A 119 -12.17 -4.59 -6.93
N PRO A 120 -11.08 -3.81 -7.03
CA PRO A 120 -10.99 -2.77 -8.04
C PRO A 120 -10.88 -3.40 -9.43
N ILE A 121 -11.09 -2.59 -10.47
CA ILE A 121 -10.84 -3.03 -11.85
C ILE A 121 -9.35 -3.34 -12.01
N TRP A 122 -9.01 -4.56 -12.41
CA TRP A 122 -7.63 -4.88 -12.77
C TRP A 122 -7.18 -4.04 -13.98
N PRO A 123 -5.99 -3.44 -14.01
CA PRO A 123 -4.86 -3.55 -13.07
C PRO A 123 -4.65 -2.28 -12.20
N THR A 124 -5.66 -1.84 -11.45
CA THR A 124 -5.64 -0.56 -10.71
C THR A 124 -4.43 -0.35 -9.81
N TYR A 125 -3.95 -1.34 -9.07
CA TYR A 125 -2.78 -1.18 -8.18
C TYR A 125 -1.43 -1.20 -8.91
N PHE A 126 -1.39 -1.07 -10.23
CA PHE A 126 -0.17 -0.77 -10.96
C PHE A 126 -0.02 0.75 -11.05
N ILE A 127 1.08 1.30 -10.51
CA ILE A 127 1.32 2.74 -10.56
C ILE A 127 1.45 3.22 -12.01
N THR A 128 2.03 2.40 -12.88
CA THR A 128 2.13 2.68 -14.32
C THR A 128 0.76 2.74 -14.98
N TYR A 129 -0.16 1.84 -14.62
CA TYR A 129 -1.53 1.88 -15.12
C TYR A 129 -2.27 3.14 -14.65
N ARG A 130 -2.12 3.51 -13.38
CA ARG A 130 -2.73 4.73 -12.84
C ARG A 130 -2.17 5.98 -13.49
N LEU A 131 -0.86 6.04 -13.74
CA LEU A 131 -0.23 7.11 -14.51
C LEU A 131 -0.83 7.24 -15.92
N ILE A 132 -0.97 6.13 -16.66
CA ILE A 132 -1.58 6.10 -18.00
C ILE A 132 -3.04 6.59 -17.95
N LYS A 133 -3.78 6.26 -16.88
CA LYS A 133 -5.15 6.72 -16.65
C LYS A 133 -5.23 8.09 -15.96
N ASN A 134 -4.11 8.80 -15.83
CA ASN A 134 -4.01 10.09 -15.16
C ASN A 134 -4.67 10.09 -13.77
N PHE A 135 -4.53 8.98 -13.04
CA PHE A 135 -5.07 8.72 -11.71
C PHE A 135 -6.58 8.91 -11.58
N ASN A 136 -7.36 8.80 -12.66
CA ASN A 136 -8.80 9.09 -12.64
C ASN A 136 -9.59 8.07 -11.79
N HIS A 137 -10.15 8.51 -10.66
CA HIS A 137 -10.87 7.66 -9.70
C HIS A 137 -12.00 6.84 -10.35
N LYS A 138 -12.77 7.45 -11.28
CA LYS A 138 -13.89 6.79 -11.97
C LYS A 138 -13.45 5.61 -12.84
N THR A 139 -12.17 5.50 -13.17
CA THR A 139 -11.64 4.41 -14.00
C THR A 139 -11.36 3.15 -13.17
N PHE A 140 -11.23 3.29 -11.85
CA PHE A 140 -10.74 2.22 -10.98
C PHE A 140 -11.86 1.45 -10.26
N ASP A 141 -13.06 2.06 -10.19
CA ASP A 141 -14.26 1.51 -9.54
C ASP A 141 -13.93 0.86 -8.19
N PHE A 142 -13.27 1.62 -7.32
CA PHE A 142 -13.14 1.21 -5.93
C PHE A 142 -14.55 1.17 -5.35
N LYS A 143 -15.07 -0.04 -5.14
CA LYS A 143 -16.34 -0.19 -4.44
C LYS A 143 -16.14 0.35 -3.04
N CYS A 144 -16.62 1.57 -2.80
CA CYS A 144 -17.03 1.96 -1.47
C CYS A 144 -18.23 1.06 -1.14
N ASP A 145 -17.97 -0.20 -0.76
CA ASP A 145 -18.96 -0.96 -0.02
C ASP A 145 -19.38 -0.04 1.12
N ASN A 146 -20.69 0.23 1.22
CA ASN A 146 -21.29 1.04 2.28
C ASN A 146 -20.79 0.51 3.63
N ARG A 147 -19.68 1.06 4.12
CA ARG A 147 -19.03 0.74 5.39
C ARG A 147 -19.55 1.69 6.45
#